data_AF-A0A971Q3A2-F1
#
_entry.id   AF-A0A971Q3A2-F1
#
_cell.length_a   1.000
_cell.length_b   1.000
_cell.length_c   1.000
_cell.angle_alpha   90.00
_cell.angle_beta   90.00
_cell.angle_gamma   90.00
#
_symmetry.space_group_name_H-M   'P 1'
#
loop_
_entity.id
_entity.type
_entity.pdbx_description
1 polymer ?
#
loop_
_entity_poly.entity_id
_entity_poly.type
_entity_poly.pdbx_seq_one_letter_code
_entity_poly.pdbx_strand_id
1 'polypeptide(L)'
;MVKQEALMESLSANLHGFLDEINGSLSVPEKKFLRDGFVGLVRAGHPIVCPMAREVPNQRCRYASRVKRLDLHLTAATDFDERVAKTLPNVWRPLMTDDTPLILDLSDLAKPLATKMDHLATVRDGSTGALVNGYGRNICGWPNG
;
A
#
# COMPACT_ATOMS: atom_id res chain seq x y z
N MET A 1 -12.49 -26.61 -12.79
CA MET A 1 -12.64 -25.62 -11.70
C MET A 1 -11.37 -25.68 -10.86
N VAL A 2 -10.43 -24.76 -11.10
CA VAL A 2 -9.23 -24.64 -10.24
C VAL A 2 -9.74 -24.34 -8.84
N LYS A 3 -9.48 -25.23 -7.88
CA LYS A 3 -9.96 -25.05 -6.50
C LYS A 3 -9.47 -23.69 -6.01
N GLN A 4 -10.39 -22.87 -5.51
CA GLN A 4 -10.11 -21.55 -4.95
C GLN A 4 -8.96 -21.60 -3.94
N GLU A 5 -8.82 -22.72 -3.22
CA GLU A 5 -7.69 -23.04 -2.35
C GLU A 5 -6.33 -23.05 -3.07
N ALA A 6 -6.21 -23.70 -4.23
CA ALA A 6 -4.97 -23.76 -5.00
C ALA A 6 -4.57 -22.40 -5.58
N LEU A 7 -5.55 -21.57 -5.95
CA LEU A 7 -5.30 -20.18 -6.36
C LEU A 7 -4.79 -19.35 -5.19
N MET A 8 -5.39 -19.50 -4.01
CA MET A 8 -4.98 -18.79 -2.80
C MET A 8 -3.60 -19.25 -2.30
N GLU A 9 -3.27 -20.54 -2.43
CA GLU A 9 -1.93 -21.06 -2.14
C GLU A 9 -0.88 -20.54 -3.11
N SER A 10 -1.15 -20.55 -4.42
CA SER A 10 -0.26 -19.99 -5.43
C SER A 10 -0.06 -18.48 -5.24
N LEU A 11 -1.14 -17.74 -4.94
CA LEU A 11 -1.08 -16.32 -4.62
C LEU A 11 -0.25 -16.07 -3.35
N SER A 12 -0.41 -16.92 -2.32
CA SER A 12 0.36 -16.81 -1.09
C SER A 12 1.85 -17.12 -1.28
N ALA A 13 2.19 -18.09 -2.12
CA ALA A 13 3.58 -18.45 -2.43
C ALA A 13 4.27 -17.34 -3.27
N ASN A 14 3.59 -16.84 -4.30
CA ASN A 14 4.08 -15.73 -5.12
C ASN A 14 4.21 -14.44 -4.30
N LEU A 15 3.26 -14.20 -3.39
CA LEU A 15 3.31 -13.07 -2.48
C LEU A 15 4.51 -13.17 -1.52
N HIS A 16 4.83 -14.36 -1.04
CA HIS A 16 6.01 -14.55 -0.18
C HIS A 16 7.30 -14.18 -0.92
N GLY A 17 7.47 -14.68 -2.14
CA GLY A 17 8.65 -14.37 -2.97
C GLY A 17 8.77 -12.87 -3.25
N PHE A 18 7.67 -12.23 -3.66
CA PHE A 18 7.63 -10.79 -3.91
C PHE A 18 7.95 -9.96 -2.65
N LEU A 19 7.35 -10.32 -1.51
CA LEU A 19 7.61 -9.62 -0.26
C LEU A 19 9.05 -9.82 0.22
N ASP A 20 9.66 -10.97 -0.03
CA ASP A 20 11.05 -11.22 0.34
C ASP A 20 12.05 -10.32 -0.41
N GLU A 21 11.78 -10.00 -1.68
CA GLU A 21 12.59 -9.06 -2.43
C GLU A 21 12.51 -7.63 -1.87
N ILE A 22 11.35 -7.26 -1.31
CA ILE A 22 11.12 -5.96 -0.65
C ILE A 22 11.63 -5.95 0.79
N ASN A 23 11.71 -7.12 1.44
CA ASN A 23 11.98 -7.27 2.87
C ASN A 23 13.35 -6.77 3.33
N GLY A 24 14.29 -6.50 2.41
CA GLY A 24 15.61 -5.87 2.61
C GLY A 24 16.05 -5.59 4.06
N SER A 25 16.17 -4.31 4.42
CA SER A 25 16.57 -3.83 5.75
C SER A 25 15.40 -3.69 6.74
N LEU A 26 14.25 -4.30 6.44
CA LEU A 26 13.08 -4.23 7.31
C LEU A 26 13.29 -5.08 8.56
N SER A 27 12.85 -4.57 9.70
CA SER A 27 12.77 -5.33 10.95
C SER A 27 11.68 -6.39 10.88
N VAL A 28 11.73 -7.40 11.76
CA VAL A 28 10.71 -8.46 11.83
C VAL A 28 9.28 -7.90 12.00
N PRO A 29 9.03 -6.88 12.85
CA PRO A 29 7.72 -6.23 12.94
C PRO A 29 7.26 -5.60 11.61
N GLU A 30 8.15 -4.92 10.90
CA GLU A 30 7.87 -4.26 9.62
C GLU A 30 7.55 -5.25 8.51
N LYS A 31 8.31 -6.35 8.39
CA LYS A 31 8.00 -7.44 7.44
C LYS A 31 6.61 -8.02 7.71
N LYS A 32 6.27 -8.22 8.98
CA LYS A 32 4.96 -8.73 9.39
C LYS A 32 3.85 -7.71 9.12
N PHE A 33 4.11 -6.43 9.32
CA PHE A 33 3.20 -5.36 8.96
C PHE A 33 2.92 -5.34 7.45
N LEU A 34 3.97 -5.35 6.62
CA LEU A 34 3.85 -5.33 5.16
C LEU A 34 3.04 -6.52 4.65
N ARG A 35 3.37 -7.73 5.10
CA ARG A 35 2.66 -8.96 4.73
C ARG A 35 1.20 -8.94 5.17
N ASP A 36 0.94 -8.68 6.44
CA ASP A 36 -0.42 -8.73 6.99
C ASP A 36 -1.27 -7.57 6.44
N GLY A 37 -0.65 -6.41 6.18
CA GLY A 37 -1.28 -5.25 5.56
C GLY A 37 -1.69 -5.54 4.12
N PHE A 38 -0.79 -6.10 3.30
CA PHE A 38 -1.10 -6.47 1.92
C PHE A 38 -2.21 -7.53 1.86
N VAL A 39 -2.07 -8.64 2.59
CA VAL A 39 -3.08 -9.70 2.59
C VAL A 39 -4.42 -9.19 3.13
N GLY A 40 -4.38 -8.38 4.20
CA GLY A 40 -5.57 -7.75 4.76
C GLY A 40 -6.27 -6.84 3.75
N LEU A 41 -5.51 -6.03 3.00
CA LEU A 41 -6.05 -5.14 1.97
C LEU A 41 -6.71 -5.92 0.83
N VAL A 42 -6.02 -6.90 0.28
CA VAL A 42 -6.52 -7.71 -0.84
C VAL A 42 -7.79 -8.48 -0.45
N ARG A 43 -7.83 -9.03 0.77
CA ARG A 43 -9.00 -9.81 1.22
C ARG A 43 -10.17 -8.96 1.67
N ALA A 44 -9.93 -7.81 2.32
CA ALA A 44 -11.00 -6.91 2.72
C ALA A 44 -11.56 -6.11 1.53
N GLY A 45 -10.76 -5.90 0.48
CA GLY A 45 -11.14 -5.13 -0.70
C GLY A 45 -11.20 -3.62 -0.48
N HIS A 46 -10.80 -3.14 0.70
CA HIS A 46 -10.78 -1.71 1.02
C HIS A 46 -9.76 -1.39 2.14
N PRO A 47 -9.18 -0.18 2.16
CA PRO A 47 -8.10 0.19 3.07
C PRO A 47 -8.61 0.63 4.45
N ILE A 48 -9.37 -0.23 5.14
CA ILE A 48 -9.86 0.02 6.50
C ILE A 48 -9.24 -1.00 7.45
N VAL A 49 -8.48 -0.51 8.44
CA VAL A 49 -7.65 -1.34 9.35
C VAL A 49 -8.45 -2.46 10.03
N CYS A 50 -9.63 -2.15 10.56
CA CYS A 50 -10.43 -3.13 11.30
C CYS A 50 -10.85 -4.33 10.43
N PRO A 51 -11.50 -4.14 9.26
CA PRO A 51 -11.79 -5.26 8.36
C PRO A 51 -10.54 -5.96 7.82
N MET A 52 -9.49 -5.21 7.45
CA MET A 52 -8.21 -5.81 7.05
C MET A 52 -7.68 -6.77 8.12
N ALA A 53 -7.66 -6.36 9.39
CA ALA A 53 -7.19 -7.17 10.51
C ALA A 53 -8.02 -8.44 10.76
N ARG A 54 -9.32 -8.43 10.42
CA ARG A 54 -10.19 -9.62 10.49
C ARG A 54 -9.82 -10.65 9.44
N GLU A 55 -9.46 -10.19 8.24
CA GLU A 55 -9.15 -11.04 7.09
C GLU A 55 -7.71 -11.61 7.08
N VAL A 56 -6.82 -11.12 7.93
CA VAL A 56 -5.45 -11.66 8.01
C VAL A 56 -5.47 -13.17 8.37
N PRO A 57 -4.81 -14.03 7.56
CA PRO A 57 -4.66 -15.46 7.83
C PRO A 57 -3.88 -15.71 9.13
N ASN A 58 -4.01 -16.91 9.71
CA ASN A 58 -3.27 -17.32 10.92
C ASN A 58 -3.57 -16.43 12.14
N GLN A 59 -4.82 -16.52 12.60
CA GLN A 59 -5.36 -15.78 13.74
C GLN A 59 -4.87 -16.27 15.12
N ARG A 60 -3.68 -16.87 15.20
CA ARG A 60 -3.07 -17.31 16.47
C ARG A 60 -2.86 -16.16 17.46
N CYS A 61 -2.78 -14.93 16.95
CA CYS A 61 -2.74 -13.72 17.74
C CYS A 61 -4.13 -13.06 17.88
N ARG A 62 -4.37 -12.46 19.04
CA ARG A 62 -5.63 -11.74 19.34
C ARG A 62 -5.90 -10.68 18.27
N TYR A 63 -7.18 -10.49 17.93
CA TYR A 63 -7.63 -9.48 16.97
C TYR A 63 -7.07 -8.08 17.32
N ALA A 64 -7.16 -7.67 18.59
CA ALA A 64 -6.62 -6.40 19.05
C ALA A 64 -5.11 -6.24 18.78
N SER A 65 -4.33 -7.32 18.87
CA SER A 65 -2.90 -7.31 18.55
C SER A 65 -2.62 -7.13 17.05
N ARG A 66 -3.53 -7.59 16.18
CA ARG A 66 -3.44 -7.39 14.73
C ARG A 66 -3.78 -5.95 14.36
N VAL A 67 -4.88 -5.42 14.89
CA VAL A 67 -5.27 -4.01 14.73
C VAL A 67 -4.14 -3.10 15.20
N LYS A 68 -3.65 -3.30 16.42
CA LYS A 68 -2.55 -2.50 16.98
C LYS A 68 -1.30 -2.51 16.09
N ARG A 69 -0.93 -3.65 15.50
CA ARG A 69 0.24 -3.73 14.59
C ARG A 69 0.01 -2.93 13.32
N LEU A 70 -1.16 -3.07 12.68
CA LEU A 70 -1.46 -2.31 11.46
C LEU A 70 -1.51 -0.81 11.74
N ASP A 71 -2.20 -0.42 12.81
CA ASP A 71 -2.37 0.97 13.22
C ASP A 71 -1.03 1.64 13.55
N LEU A 72 -0.21 1.01 14.42
CA LEU A 72 1.07 1.57 14.84
C LEU A 72 2.01 1.88 13.67
N HIS A 73 2.14 0.96 12.71
CA HIS A 73 3.04 1.16 11.58
C HIS A 73 2.50 2.16 10.55
N LEU A 74 1.18 2.37 10.48
CA LEU A 74 0.58 3.40 9.63
C LEU A 74 0.74 4.82 10.21
N THR A 75 0.80 4.94 11.54
CA THR A 75 0.88 6.25 12.22
C THR A 75 2.29 6.59 12.71
N ALA A 76 3.23 5.65 12.64
CA ALA A 76 4.58 5.86 13.15
C ALA A 76 5.37 6.79 12.23
N ALA A 77 5.95 7.85 12.81
CA ALA A 77 6.93 8.69 12.13
C ALA A 77 8.26 7.92 11.97
N THR A 78 8.37 7.19 10.86
CA THR A 78 9.53 6.34 10.53
C THR A 78 9.86 6.51 9.04
N ASP A 79 11.04 6.09 8.64
CA ASP A 79 11.51 6.05 7.24
C ASP A 79 11.06 4.75 6.51
N PHE A 80 10.04 4.05 7.03
CA PHE A 80 9.61 2.76 6.50
C PHE A 80 9.19 2.84 5.03
N ASP A 81 8.40 3.85 4.68
CA ASP A 81 7.92 4.13 3.33
C ASP A 81 9.08 4.45 2.39
N GLU A 82 10.03 5.29 2.81
CA GLU A 82 11.23 5.58 2.04
C GLU A 82 12.09 4.33 1.80
N ARG A 83 12.27 3.49 2.83
CA ARG A 83 13.05 2.25 2.72
C ARG A 83 12.39 1.28 1.74
N VAL A 84 11.07 1.12 1.80
CA VAL A 84 10.33 0.29 0.83
C VAL A 84 10.41 0.90 -0.58
N ALA A 85 10.21 2.20 -0.74
CA ALA A 85 10.30 2.86 -2.04
C ALA A 85 11.68 2.70 -2.70
N LYS A 86 12.76 2.74 -1.90
CA LYS A 86 14.13 2.55 -2.38
C LYS A 86 14.42 1.12 -2.84
N THR A 87 13.69 0.10 -2.38
CA THR A 87 13.89 -1.30 -2.81
C THR A 87 13.11 -1.66 -4.07
N LEU A 88 11.96 -1.04 -4.32
CA LEU A 88 11.08 -1.35 -5.45
C LEU A 88 11.76 -1.31 -6.84
N PRO A 89 12.68 -0.36 -7.17
CA PRO A 89 13.37 -0.38 -8.45
C PRO A 89 14.16 -1.68 -8.70
N ASN A 90 14.68 -2.33 -7.67
CA ASN A 90 15.40 -3.59 -7.83
C ASN A 90 14.47 -4.75 -8.18
N VAL A 91 13.20 -4.68 -7.73
CA VAL A 91 12.15 -5.65 -8.03
C VAL A 91 11.65 -5.47 -9.47
N TRP A 92 11.48 -4.23 -9.91
CA TRP A 92 10.89 -3.94 -11.22
C TRP A 92 11.90 -3.97 -12.36
N ARG A 93 13.15 -3.58 -12.13
CA ARG A 93 14.18 -3.48 -13.18
C ARG A 93 14.34 -4.77 -14.01
N PRO A 94 14.34 -5.99 -13.42
CA PRO A 94 14.43 -7.22 -14.22
C PRO A 94 13.20 -7.50 -15.09
N LEU A 95 12.06 -6.85 -14.80
CA LEU A 95 10.80 -7.00 -15.54
C LEU A 95 10.68 -6.02 -16.71
N MET A 96 11.59 -5.04 -16.81
CA MET A 96 11.59 -4.00 -17.84
C MET A 96 12.54 -4.34 -18.99
N THR A 97 12.09 -4.07 -20.20
CA THR A 97 12.86 -4.10 -21.46
C THR A 97 12.91 -2.72 -22.09
N ASP A 98 13.77 -2.52 -23.10
CA ASP A 98 13.91 -1.24 -23.79
C ASP A 98 12.59 -0.73 -24.41
N ASP A 99 11.72 -1.65 -24.83
CA ASP A 99 10.40 -1.34 -25.42
C ASP A 99 9.27 -1.28 -24.39
N THR A 100 9.57 -1.35 -23.08
CA THR A 100 8.54 -1.29 -22.03
C THR A 100 7.93 0.12 -21.96
N PRO A 101 6.63 0.29 -22.25
CA PRO A 101 6.01 1.60 -22.22
C PRO A 101 5.91 2.12 -20.77
N LEU A 102 6.34 3.36 -20.56
CA LEU A 102 6.15 4.05 -19.29
C LEU A 102 4.81 4.78 -19.30
N ILE A 103 3.84 4.26 -18.54
CA ILE A 103 2.53 4.90 -18.36
C ILE A 103 2.57 5.70 -17.07
N LEU A 104 2.37 7.01 -17.18
CA LEU A 104 2.33 7.92 -16.04
C LEU A 104 0.89 8.36 -15.79
N ASP A 105 0.32 7.89 -14.68
CA ASP A 105 -0.92 8.46 -14.15
C ASP A 105 -0.58 9.58 -13.17
N LEU A 106 -1.09 10.78 -13.47
CA LEU A 106 -0.89 12.00 -12.67
C LEU A 106 -2.20 12.41 -11.99
N SER A 107 -3.04 11.42 -11.68
CA SER A 107 -4.35 11.62 -11.07
C SER A 107 -4.24 12.20 -9.66
N ASP A 108 -5.19 13.08 -9.34
CA ASP A 108 -5.35 13.61 -7.99
C ASP A 108 -6.10 12.60 -7.11
N LEU A 109 -5.69 12.50 -5.84
CA LEU A 109 -6.37 11.67 -4.84
C LEU A 109 -7.37 12.51 -4.04
N ALA A 110 -8.66 12.36 -4.36
CA ALA A 110 -9.75 13.00 -3.64
C ALA A 110 -9.89 12.52 -2.19
N LYS A 111 -10.02 13.47 -1.25
CA LYS A 111 -10.28 13.26 0.19
C LYS A 111 -11.38 14.24 0.66
N PRO A 112 -12.64 14.06 0.21
CA PRO A 112 -13.71 15.03 0.45
C PRO A 112 -14.04 15.26 1.94
N LEU A 113 -13.70 14.31 2.81
CA LEU A 113 -13.93 14.39 4.25
C LEU A 113 -12.72 14.90 5.05
N ALA A 114 -11.57 15.12 4.41
CA ALA A 114 -10.38 15.61 5.09
C ALA A 114 -10.51 17.11 5.40
N THR A 115 -10.29 17.48 6.66
CA THR A 115 -10.37 18.87 7.13
C THR A 115 -9.01 19.42 7.56
N LYS A 116 -8.15 18.59 8.15
CA LYS A 116 -6.79 18.94 8.58
C LYS A 116 -5.87 17.76 8.37
N MET A 117 -5.01 17.84 7.35
CA MET A 117 -3.92 16.91 7.07
C MET A 117 -2.77 17.69 6.44
N ASP A 118 -1.54 17.24 6.64
CA ASP A 118 -0.37 17.87 6.02
C ASP A 118 -0.47 17.75 4.49
N HIS A 119 -0.08 18.82 3.79
CA HIS A 119 -0.11 18.91 2.32
C HIS A 119 -1.49 18.74 1.67
N LEU A 120 -2.58 18.85 2.44
CA LEU A 120 -3.94 18.84 1.90
C LEU A 120 -4.15 20.07 1.01
N ALA A 121 -4.63 19.82 -0.21
CA ALA A 121 -4.88 20.85 -1.21
C ALA A 121 -6.29 20.70 -1.80
N THR A 122 -6.71 21.70 -2.58
CA THR A 122 -7.89 21.57 -3.43
C THR A 122 -7.51 20.88 -4.73
N VAL A 123 -8.21 19.80 -5.06
CA VAL A 123 -7.97 18.98 -6.25
C VAL A 123 -9.25 18.74 -7.03
N ARG A 124 -9.13 18.32 -8.29
CA ARG A 124 -10.29 17.95 -9.10
C ARG A 124 -10.55 16.46 -8.95
N ASP A 125 -11.72 16.11 -8.41
CA ASP A 125 -12.15 14.71 -8.38
C ASP A 125 -12.45 14.25 -9.81
N GLY A 126 -11.68 13.27 -10.31
CA GLY A 126 -11.86 12.71 -11.64
C GLY A 126 -13.20 11.98 -11.84
N SER A 127 -13.85 11.56 -10.76
CA SER A 127 -15.12 10.81 -10.81
C SER A 127 -16.32 11.74 -10.95
N THR A 128 -16.33 12.85 -10.21
CA THR A 128 -17.47 13.78 -10.17
C THR A 128 -17.22 15.08 -10.93
N GLY A 129 -15.95 15.40 -11.22
CA GLY A 129 -15.53 16.68 -11.81
C GLY A 129 -15.54 17.85 -10.82
N ALA A 130 -15.92 17.64 -9.56
CA ALA A 130 -15.98 18.66 -8.54
C ALA A 130 -14.60 18.97 -7.95
N LEU A 131 -14.44 20.18 -7.41
CA LEU A 131 -13.28 20.53 -6.59
C LEU A 131 -13.51 20.07 -5.16
N VAL A 132 -12.58 19.28 -4.64
CA VAL A 132 -12.64 18.69 -3.31
C VAL A 132 -11.29 18.83 -2.61
N ASN A 133 -11.27 18.65 -1.29
CA ASN A 133 -10.01 18.47 -0.58
C ASN A 133 -9.35 17.16 -1.01
N GLY A 134 -8.04 17.14 -1.09
CA GLY A 134 -7.30 15.97 -1.52
C GLY A 134 -5.82 16.24 -1.72
N TYR A 135 -5.24 15.37 -2.51
CA TYR A 135 -3.81 15.27 -2.70
C TYR A 135 -3.50 15.28 -4.19
N GLY A 136 -2.96 16.39 -4.68
CA GLY A 136 -2.65 16.56 -6.09
C GLY A 136 -1.15 16.53 -6.38
N ARG A 137 -0.79 16.77 -7.64
CA ARG A 137 0.60 16.78 -8.17
C ARG A 137 1.66 17.48 -7.30
N ASN A 138 1.28 18.45 -6.47
CA ASN A 138 2.23 19.29 -5.72
C ASN A 138 2.81 18.66 -4.45
N ILE A 139 2.40 17.44 -4.06
CA ILE A 139 2.95 16.77 -2.86
C ILE A 139 4.30 16.11 -3.18
N CYS A 140 4.57 15.82 -4.46
CA CYS A 140 5.80 15.18 -4.93
C CYS A 140 6.98 16.16 -5.11
N GLY A 141 6.86 17.41 -4.64
CA GLY A 141 7.98 18.37 -4.66
C GLY A 141 8.42 18.84 -6.05
N TRP A 142 7.59 18.70 -7.09
CA TRP A 142 7.87 19.30 -8.39
C TRP A 142 7.68 20.83 -8.30
N PRO A 143 8.73 21.64 -8.55
CA PRO A 143 8.59 23.08 -8.54
C PRO A 143 7.61 23.49 -9.65
N ASN A 144 6.67 24.35 -9.30
CA ASN A 144 5.79 25.00 -10.28
C ASN A 144 6.69 25.75 -11.28
N GLY A 145 6.58 25.40 -12.55
CA GLY A 145 7.12 26.20 -13.66
C GLY A 145 6.35 27.51 -13.82
#